data_AF-A0A665W6A7-F1
#
_entry.id   AF-A0A665W6A7-F1
#
_cell.length_a   1.000
_cell.length_b   1.000
_cell.length_c   1.000
_cell.angle_alpha   90.00
_cell.angle_beta   90.00
_cell.angle_gamma   90.00
#
_symmetry.space_group_name_H-M   'P 1'
#
loop_
_entity.id
_entity.type
_entity.pdbx_description
1 polymer ?
#
loop_
_entity_poly.entity_id
_entity_poly.type
_entity_poly.pdbx_seq_one_letter_code
_entity_poly.pdbx_strand_id
1 'polypeptide(L)'
;MEQTVMGVYIIQTEGAEPGDDPEDIGVLIEGVEVLSALGGPAISCALLFGPIYCLNLSYPPELKCTLEVLQKILLKLNGQRLSSKAQFLKKTSFIG
;
A
#
# COMPACT_ATOMS: atom_id res chain seq x y z
N MET A 1 4.61 21.34 6.64
CA MET A 1 3.94 20.61 5.56
C MET A 1 4.73 19.32 5.40
N GLU A 2 4.16 18.20 5.84
CA GLU A 2 4.77 16.89 5.64
C GLU A 2 4.77 16.64 4.12
N GLN A 3 5.95 16.56 3.50
CA GLN A 3 6.03 16.21 2.09
C GLN A 3 5.57 14.76 1.97
N THR A 4 4.42 14.52 1.33
CA THR A 4 4.00 13.17 0.97
C THR A 4 4.96 12.66 -0.11
N VAL A 5 5.97 11.91 0.30
CA VAL A 5 6.97 11.30 -0.60
C VAL A 5 6.32 10.19 -1.45
N MET A 6 5.25 9.56 -0.95
CA MET A 6 4.56 8.46 -1.63
C MET A 6 3.12 8.33 -1.13
N GLY A 7 2.16 8.13 -2.03
CA GLY A 7 0.75 7.96 -1.66
C GLY A 7 -0.14 7.41 -2.76
N VAL A 8 -1.33 6.97 -2.38
CA VAL A 8 -2.43 6.64 -3.29
C VAL A 8 -3.33 7.86 -3.41
N TYR A 9 -3.68 8.27 -4.63
CA TYR A 9 -4.65 9.33 -4.87
C TYR A 9 -5.95 8.75 -5.42
N ILE A 10 -7.06 9.47 -5.19
CA ILE A 10 -8.38 9.15 -5.71
C ILE A 10 -8.93 10.44 -6.32
N ILE A 11 -9.24 10.41 -7.62
CA ILE A 11 -9.93 11.47 -8.34
C ILE A 11 -11.40 11.12 -8.37
N GLN A 12 -12.26 12.06 -8.00
CA GLN A 12 -13.70 11.92 -8.11
C GLN A 12 -14.23 12.91 -9.14
N THR A 13 -15.23 12.46 -9.89
CA THR A 13 -15.96 13.30 -10.83
C THR A 13 -16.58 14.49 -10.10
N GLU A 14 -16.59 15.67 -10.74
CA GLU A 14 -17.25 16.84 -10.19
C GLU A 14 -18.76 16.57 -9.99
N GLY A 15 -19.21 16.70 -8.74
CA GLY A 15 -20.61 16.41 -8.35
C GLY A 15 -20.88 14.95 -7.94
N ALA A 16 -19.85 14.12 -7.78
CA ALA A 16 -19.99 12.75 -7.28
C ALA A 16 -20.55 12.71 -5.84
N GLU A 17 -21.47 11.77 -5.60
CA GLU A 17 -22.05 11.47 -4.30
C GLU A 17 -21.19 10.45 -3.53
N PRO A 18 -21.32 10.37 -2.19
CA PRO A 18 -20.63 9.35 -1.41
C PRO A 18 -21.03 7.93 -1.84
N GLY A 19 -20.08 7.21 -2.46
CA GLY A 19 -20.28 5.85 -2.93
C GLY A 19 -20.27 5.69 -4.44
N ASP A 20 -20.21 6.80 -5.19
CA ASP A 20 -19.95 6.75 -6.63
C ASP A 20 -18.54 6.22 -6.91
N ASP A 21 -18.40 5.57 -8.07
CA ASP A 21 -17.11 5.08 -8.52
C ASP A 21 -16.16 6.27 -8.79
N PRO A 22 -14.91 6.20 -8.32
CA PRO A 22 -13.92 7.24 -8.57
C PRO A 22 -13.57 7.30 -10.06
N GLU A 23 -13.29 8.51 -10.55
CA GLU A 23 -12.86 8.76 -11.93
C GLU A 23 -11.50 8.12 -12.20
N ASP A 24 -10.58 8.24 -11.24
CA ASP A 24 -9.28 7.59 -11.29
C ASP A 24 -8.75 7.28 -9.89
N ILE A 25 -7.95 6.21 -9.80
CA ILE A 25 -7.17 5.90 -8.62
C ILE A 25 -5.76 5.57 -9.09
N GLY A 26 -4.77 6.13 -8.43
CA GLY A 26 -3.39 5.90 -8.81
C GLY A 26 -2.40 6.06 -7.67
N VAL A 27 -1.13 5.97 -8.02
CA VAL A 27 0.00 6.07 -7.10
C VAL A 27 0.87 7.26 -7.52
N LEU A 28 1.18 8.10 -6.55
CA LEU A 28 2.07 9.23 -6.68
C LEU A 28 3.35 8.99 -5.86
N ILE A 29 4.52 9.29 -6.43
CA ILE A 29 5.81 9.29 -5.75
C ILE A 29 6.46 10.65 -6.00
N GLU A 30 6.80 11.37 -4.94
CA GLU A 30 7.44 12.70 -5.00
C GLU A 30 6.72 13.70 -5.92
N GLY A 31 5.39 13.64 -5.98
CA GLY A 31 4.61 14.51 -6.87
C GLY A 31 4.40 13.98 -8.28
N VAL A 32 5.02 12.85 -8.64
CA VAL A 32 4.95 12.23 -9.97
C VAL A 32 3.97 11.06 -9.95
N GLU A 33 3.04 11.03 -10.90
CA GLU A 33 2.18 9.87 -11.14
C GLU A 33 3.03 8.71 -11.67
N VAL A 34 3.01 7.58 -10.96
CA VAL A 34 3.76 6.36 -11.33
C VAL A 34 2.82 5.26 -11.80
N LEU A 35 1.57 5.25 -11.30
CA LEU A 35 0.51 4.33 -11.72
C LEU A 35 -0.82 5.09 -11.74
N SER A 36 -1.67 4.79 -12.71
CA SER A 36 -3.04 5.34 -12.84
C SER A 36 -4.00 4.27 -13.37
N ALA A 37 -5.29 4.60 -13.42
CA ALA A 37 -6.38 3.72 -13.84
C ALA A 37 -6.44 2.43 -13.02
N LEU A 38 -6.25 2.52 -11.71
CA LEU A 38 -6.23 1.37 -10.81
C LEU A 38 -7.64 1.04 -10.32
N GLY A 39 -8.00 -0.25 -10.36
CA GLY A 39 -9.35 -0.73 -10.06
C GLY A 39 -9.80 -0.67 -8.59
N GLY A 40 -9.19 0.18 -7.76
CA GLY A 40 -9.60 0.38 -6.38
C GLY A 40 -8.46 0.73 -5.43
N PRO A 41 -8.75 1.28 -4.23
CA PRO A 41 -7.74 1.65 -3.25
C PRO A 41 -6.91 0.45 -2.78
N ALA A 42 -7.54 -0.72 -2.62
CA ALA A 42 -6.84 -1.94 -2.21
C ALA A 42 -5.82 -2.41 -3.25
N ILE A 43 -6.20 -2.40 -4.53
CA ILE A 43 -5.31 -2.76 -5.65
C ILE A 43 -4.18 -1.74 -5.75
N SER A 44 -4.49 -0.45 -5.58
CA SER A 44 -3.49 0.63 -5.61
C SER A 44 -2.45 0.49 -4.51
N CYS A 45 -2.90 0.19 -3.28
CA CYS A 45 -2.01 -0.12 -2.15
C CYS A 45 -1.15 -1.37 -2.42
N ALA A 46 -1.69 -2.39 -3.08
CA ALA A 46 -0.94 -3.60 -3.43
C ALA A 46 0.08 -3.34 -4.56
N LEU A 47 -0.24 -2.48 -5.52
CA LEU A 47 0.66 -2.14 -6.62
C LEU A 47 1.76 -1.18 -6.20
N LEU A 48 1.58 -0.41 -5.13
CA LEU A 48 2.60 0.46 -4.52
C LEU A 48 3.90 -0.30 -4.18
N PHE A 49 3.81 -1.58 -3.83
CA PHE A 49 4.97 -2.42 -3.51
C PHE A 49 5.94 -2.59 -4.68
N GLY A 50 5.43 -2.59 -5.92
CA GLY A 50 6.25 -2.73 -7.13
C GLY A 50 7.24 -1.57 -7.26
N PRO A 51 6.77 -0.32 -7.39
CA PRO A 51 7.62 0.87 -7.43
C PRO A 51 8.56 1.00 -6.23
N ILE A 52 8.09 0.72 -5.01
CA ILE A 52 8.97 0.76 -3.82
C ILE A 52 10.15 -0.20 -3.99
N TYR A 53 9.90 -1.42 -4.44
CA TYR A 53 10.93 -2.42 -4.66
C TYR A 53 11.84 -2.07 -5.84
N CYS A 54 11.27 -1.73 -7.00
CA CYS A 54 12.01 -1.42 -8.23
C CYS A 54 12.91 -0.18 -8.09
N LEU A 55 12.46 0.83 -7.35
CA LEU A 55 13.17 2.09 -7.13
C LEU A 55 14.01 2.07 -5.84
N ASN A 56 14.01 0.96 -5.10
CA ASN A 56 14.71 0.79 -3.82
C ASN A 56 14.37 1.91 -2.81
N LEU A 57 13.10 2.31 -2.76
CA LEU A 57 12.63 3.37 -1.88
C LEU A 57 12.47 2.84 -0.45
N SER A 58 12.68 3.74 0.52
CA SER A 58 12.35 3.43 1.90
C SER A 58 10.83 3.45 2.10
N TYR A 59 10.31 2.51 2.89
CA TYR A 59 8.90 2.54 3.25
C TYR A 59 8.56 3.80 4.05
N PRO A 60 7.39 4.41 3.81
CA PRO A 60 6.86 5.45 4.68
C PRO A 60 6.85 4.95 6.13
N PRO A 61 7.32 5.74 7.12
CA PRO A 61 7.44 5.30 8.51
C PRO A 61 6.14 4.72 9.08
N GLU A 62 5.00 5.29 8.68
CA GLU A 62 3.65 4.95 9.11
C GLU A 62 3.22 3.57 8.57
N LEU A 63 3.72 3.22 7.37
CA LEU A 63 3.36 2.00 6.66
C LEU A 63 4.43 0.91 6.76
N LYS A 64 5.65 1.26 7.20
CA LYS A 64 6.81 0.35 7.28
C LYS A 64 6.48 -0.96 7.98
N CYS A 65 5.81 -0.92 9.13
CA CYS A 65 5.45 -2.13 9.86
C CYS A 65 4.49 -3.04 9.06
N THR A 66 3.48 -2.46 8.43
CA THR A 66 2.45 -3.19 7.67
C THR A 66 3.02 -3.75 6.37
N LEU A 67 3.80 -2.94 5.64
CA LEU A 67 4.43 -3.32 4.38
C LEU A 67 5.49 -4.41 4.60
N GLU A 68 6.31 -4.33 5.66
CA GLU A 68 7.26 -5.39 6.01
C GLU A 68 6.56 -6.73 6.30
N VAL A 69 5.39 -6.70 6.97
CA VAL A 69 4.60 -7.90 7.26
C VAL A 69 3.99 -8.47 5.99
N LEU A 70 3.38 -7.62 5.16
CA LEU A 70 2.80 -8.03 3.87
C LEU A 70 3.85 -8.63 2.94
N GLN A 71 5.04 -8.03 2.82
CA GLN A 71 6.12 -8.63 2.03
C GLN A 71 6.56 -9.99 2.56
N LYS A 72 6.66 -10.16 3.89
CA LYS A 72 7.05 -11.43 4.50
C LYS A 72 5.99 -12.52 4.31
N ILE A 73 4.71 -12.15 4.34
CA ILE A 73 3.57 -13.08 4.20
C ILE A 73 3.28 -13.39 2.73
N LEU A 74 3.14 -12.37 1.88
CA LEU A 74 2.70 -12.50 0.49
C LEU A 74 3.86 -12.87 -0.46
N LEU A 75 5.03 -12.25 -0.30
CA LEU A 75 6.16 -12.47 -1.22
C LEU A 75 7.11 -13.58 -0.74
N LYS A 76 6.85 -14.20 0.43
CA LYS A 76 7.70 -15.24 1.05
C LYS A 76 9.20 -14.89 1.06
N LEU A 77 9.55 -13.59 1.11
CA LEU A 77 10.92 -13.10 0.95
C LEU A 77 11.84 -13.39 2.15
N ASN A 78 11.37 -14.06 3.21
CA ASN A 78 12.27 -14.47 4.30
C ASN A 78 11.96 -15.87 4.83
N GLY A 79 12.88 -16.80 4.59
CA GLY A 79 12.93 -18.13 5.20
C GLY A 79 13.33 -18.15 6.69
N GLN A 80 13.43 -16.99 7.35
CA GLN A 80 13.79 -16.92 8.77
C GLN A 80 12.90 -15.95 9.59
N ARG A 81 12.31 -16.53 10.64
CA ARG A 81 11.64 -15.93 11.84
C ARG A 81 10.94 -14.59 11.65
N LEU A 82 9.61 -14.66 11.62
CA LEU A 82 8.66 -13.56 11.85
C LEU A 82 9.02 -12.77 13.11
N SER A 83 8.91 -11.43 13.06
CA SER A 83 9.01 -10.58 14.25
C SER A 83 7.83 -10.84 15.20
N SER A 84 8.00 -10.59 16.50
CA SER A 84 6.98 -10.90 17.51
C SER A 84 5.62 -10.26 17.22
N LYS A 85 5.61 -9.07 16.59
CA LYS A 85 4.39 -8.37 16.18
C LYS A 85 3.67 -9.07 15.02
N ALA A 86 4.41 -9.60 14.05
CA ALA A 86 3.84 -10.36 12.92
C ALA A 86 3.28 -11.72 13.38
N GLN A 87 3.91 -12.35 14.37
CA GLN A 87 3.40 -13.58 14.98
C GLN A 87 2.10 -13.35 15.76
N PHE A 88 1.96 -12.18 16.39
CA PHE A 88 0.72 -11.79 17.07
C PHE A 88 -0.43 -11.63 16.08
N LEU A 89 -0.21 -10.93 14.96
CA LEU A 89 -1.20 -10.79 13.89
C LEU A 89 -1.56 -12.15 13.25
N LYS A 90 -0.60 -13.07 13.11
CA LYS A 90 -0.88 -14.44 12.64
C LYS A 90 -1.77 -15.23 13.61
N LYS A 91 -1.61 -15.02 14.93
CA LYS A 91 -2.40 -15.71 15.95
C LYS A 91 -3.85 -15.23 16.01
N THR A 92 -4.14 -13.99 15.66
CA THR A 92 -5.51 -13.45 15.67
C THR A 92 -6.33 -13.81 14.44
N SER A 93 -5.71 -14.19 13.31
CA SER A 93 -6.43 -14.65 12.11
C SER A 93 -6.75 -16.16 12.09
N PHE A 94 -6.32 -16.92 13.11
CA PHE A 94 -6.53 -18.38 13.19
C PHE A 94 -7.47 -18.81 14.32
N ILE A 95 -8.28 -17.89 14.85
CA ILE A 95 -9.37 -18.22 15.78
C ILE A 95 -10.68 -18.10 15.00
N GLY A 96 -11.03 -19.19 14.32
CA GLY A 96 -12.30 -19.41 13.64
C GLY A 96 -12.60 -20.89 13.70
#